data_AF-A0A2S5X020-F1
#
_entry.id   AF-A0A2S5X020-F1
#
_cell.length_a   1.000
_cell.length_b   1.000
_cell.length_c   1.000
_cell.angle_alpha   90.00
_cell.angle_beta   90.00
_cell.angle_gamma   90.00
#
_symmetry.space_group_name_H-M   'P 1'
#
loop_
_entity.id
_entity.type
_entity.pdbx_description
1 polymer ?
#
loop_
_entity_poly.entity_id
_entity_poly.type
_entity_poly.pdbx_seq_one_letter_code
_entity_poly.pdbx_strand_id
1 'polypeptide(L)'
;MGTDGVVSAALSIKQLLVAVGLVSVAALILGASQFLIGPNTAASGYLTILFLLSIIRAGSWRARLFSVGWSLAIAALGFAVGGLGLWVTLAAVVFVCLVQAFVTVGETAFLTRSPVNLLAFAALSQSGAELWQAMLGSAIGAGVVVGFASLVKARSHAHEPGSPLVDRIAYGAVTAGGSFLIVFASELLEFPYRDWTLLSFSVILAVGSDQRAKRGYLRVLGSVAGVLLAMLASMLPQPIPLVLAGLFLVLCVAYVNAGEYALFVLFLTPAILLTAASELSTFALGIYRLEAVLFATLVALLGGLVMNFITRRSGDGEVVEAA
;
A
#
# COMPACT_ATOMS: atom_id res chain seq x y z
N MET A 1 18.91 25.10 1.00
CA MET A 1 18.14 25.57 2.15
C MET A 1 16.83 26.16 1.62
N GLY A 2 15.80 25.32 1.48
CA GLY A 2 14.47 25.77 1.11
C GLY A 2 13.74 26.18 2.37
N THR A 3 13.20 27.40 2.39
CA THR A 3 12.41 27.97 3.47
C THR A 3 11.31 27.02 3.93
N ASP A 4 11.21 26.86 5.25
CA ASP A 4 10.15 26.16 5.96
C ASP A 4 8.78 26.72 5.56
N GLY A 5 8.19 26.11 4.53
CA GLY A 5 6.79 26.29 4.23
C GLY A 5 6.01 25.75 5.40
N VAL A 6 5.41 26.64 6.19
CA VAL A 6 4.38 26.29 7.18
C VAL A 6 3.43 25.31 6.49
N VAL A 7 3.46 24.05 6.91
CA VAL A 7 2.56 23.01 6.41
C VAL A 7 1.16 23.48 6.75
N SER A 8 0.48 24.08 5.78
CA SER A 8 -0.91 24.48 5.96
C SER A 8 -1.72 23.20 5.99
N ALA A 9 -1.98 22.69 7.19
CA ALA A 9 -2.80 21.51 7.44
C ALA A 9 -4.29 21.72 7.08
N ALA A 10 -4.64 22.90 6.58
CA ALA A 10 -6.00 23.30 6.25
C ALA A 10 -6.48 22.58 4.98
N LEU A 11 -7.36 21.60 5.16
CA LEU A 11 -8.12 20.99 4.08
C LEU A 11 -9.11 22.01 3.51
N SER A 12 -9.18 22.10 2.19
CA SER A 12 -10.28 22.82 1.53
C SER A 12 -11.59 22.05 1.74
N ILE A 13 -12.69 22.76 1.99
CA ILE A 13 -14.04 22.18 2.06
C ILE A 13 -14.32 21.31 0.83
N LYS A 14 -13.86 21.73 -0.36
CA LYS A 14 -13.99 20.96 -1.59
C LYS A 14 -13.29 19.58 -1.51
N GLN A 15 -12.09 19.53 -0.93
CA GLN A 15 -11.33 18.27 -0.78
C GLN A 15 -12.05 17.34 0.20
N LEU A 16 -12.59 17.89 1.28
CA LEU A 16 -13.36 17.13 2.26
C LEU A 16 -14.64 16.56 1.65
N LEU A 17 -15.42 17.37 0.93
CA LEU A 17 -16.65 16.92 0.25
C LEU A 17 -16.37 15.84 -0.79
N VAL A 18 -15.29 15.98 -1.56
CA VAL A 18 -14.85 14.93 -2.50
C VAL A 18 -14.50 13.66 -1.73
N ALA A 19 -13.70 13.74 -0.66
CA ALA A 19 -13.34 12.56 0.13
C ALA A 19 -14.57 11.85 0.73
N VAL A 20 -15.54 12.60 1.27
CA VAL A 20 -16.82 12.06 1.75
C VAL A 20 -17.56 11.36 0.61
N GLY A 21 -17.70 12.00 -0.55
CA GLY A 21 -18.37 11.41 -1.71
C GLY A 21 -17.72 10.10 -2.17
N LEU A 22 -16.39 10.07 -2.27
CA LEU A 22 -15.63 8.89 -2.67
C LEU A 22 -15.78 7.74 -1.66
N VAL A 23 -15.62 8.03 -0.36
CA VAL A 23 -15.76 7.00 0.69
C VAL A 23 -17.18 6.46 0.72
N SER A 24 -18.20 7.33 0.65
CA SER A 24 -19.60 6.92 0.64
C SER A 24 -19.96 6.06 -0.57
N VAL A 25 -19.53 6.45 -1.78
CA VAL A 25 -19.77 5.66 -3.00
C VAL A 25 -19.08 4.30 -2.93
N ALA A 26 -17.83 4.25 -2.46
CA ALA A 26 -17.12 2.99 -2.27
C ALA A 26 -17.82 2.10 -1.25
N ALA A 27 -18.24 2.65 -0.11
CA ALA A 27 -18.96 1.91 0.93
C ALA A 27 -20.31 1.38 0.42
N LEU A 28 -21.06 2.16 -0.35
CA LEU A 28 -22.33 1.72 -0.95
C LEU A 28 -22.13 0.58 -1.95
N ILE A 29 -21.13 0.69 -2.84
CA ILE A 29 -20.85 -0.34 -3.84
C ILE A 29 -20.36 -1.63 -3.17
N LEU A 30 -19.45 -1.55 -2.20
CA LEU A 30 -18.96 -2.72 -1.47
C LEU A 30 -20.06 -3.34 -0.59
N GLY A 31 -20.90 -2.52 0.06
CA GLY A 31 -22.04 -3.00 0.83
C GLY A 31 -23.08 -3.69 -0.05
N ALA A 32 -23.38 -3.14 -1.23
CA ALA A 32 -24.25 -3.79 -2.21
C ALA A 32 -23.64 -5.10 -2.71
N SER A 33 -22.34 -5.14 -3.00
CA SER A 33 -21.63 -6.36 -3.39
C SER A 33 -21.67 -7.43 -2.30
N GLN A 34 -21.53 -7.02 -1.03
CA GLN A 34 -21.61 -7.93 0.12
C GLN A 34 -23.01 -8.54 0.25
N PHE A 35 -24.05 -7.74 0.05
CA PHE A 35 -25.44 -8.18 0.16
C PHE A 35 -25.90 -9.03 -1.04
N LEU A 36 -25.54 -8.64 -2.27
CA LEU A 36 -26.05 -9.27 -3.49
C LEU A 36 -25.26 -10.50 -3.94
N ILE A 37 -23.95 -10.53 -3.67
CA ILE A 37 -23.04 -11.57 -4.19
C ILE A 37 -22.40 -12.34 -3.04
N GLY A 38 -21.88 -11.62 -2.04
CA GLY A 38 -21.32 -12.23 -0.84
C GLY A 38 -20.09 -11.49 -0.28
N PRO A 39 -19.68 -11.86 0.94
CA PRO A 39 -18.62 -11.16 1.67
C PRO A 39 -17.24 -11.26 1.01
N ASN A 40 -16.91 -12.39 0.37
CA ASN A 40 -15.62 -12.59 -0.29
C ASN A 40 -15.41 -11.64 -1.48
N THR A 41 -16.47 -11.42 -2.26
CA THR A 41 -16.47 -10.46 -3.39
C THR A 41 -16.25 -9.04 -2.88
N ALA A 42 -16.91 -8.65 -1.79
CA ALA A 42 -16.72 -7.34 -1.19
C ALA A 42 -15.32 -7.17 -0.58
N ALA A 43 -14.79 -8.18 0.10
CA ALA A 43 -13.43 -8.18 0.64
C ALA A 43 -12.38 -8.04 -0.47
N SER A 44 -12.52 -8.79 -1.56
CA SER A 44 -11.65 -8.65 -2.74
C SER A 44 -11.73 -7.24 -3.36
N GLY A 45 -12.94 -6.68 -3.49
CA GLY A 45 -13.12 -5.32 -3.99
C GLY A 45 -12.46 -4.27 -3.09
N TYR A 46 -12.58 -4.43 -1.78
CA TYR A 46 -11.91 -3.59 -0.79
C TYR A 46 -10.38 -3.65 -0.91
N LEU A 47 -9.81 -4.86 -0.96
CA LEU A 47 -8.36 -5.06 -1.13
C LEU A 47 -7.86 -4.41 -2.43
N THR A 48 -8.62 -4.56 -3.50
CA THR A 48 -8.28 -3.99 -4.81
C THR A 48 -8.35 -2.47 -4.80
N ILE A 49 -9.35 -1.87 -4.13
CA ILE A 49 -9.40 -0.42 -3.92
C ILE A 49 -8.15 0.04 -3.18
N LEU A 50 -7.80 -0.61 -2.05
CA LEU A 50 -6.61 -0.25 -1.27
C LEU A 50 -5.32 -0.37 -2.08
N PHE A 51 -5.20 -1.40 -2.91
CA PHE A 51 -4.05 -1.59 -3.78
C PHE A 51 -3.94 -0.45 -4.80
N LEU A 52 -5.05 -0.13 -5.46
CA LEU A 52 -5.08 0.82 -6.57
C LEU A 52 -5.19 2.29 -6.12
N LEU A 53 -5.33 2.59 -4.83
CA LEU A 53 -5.44 3.97 -4.30
C LEU A 53 -4.37 4.93 -4.85
N SER A 54 -3.16 4.43 -5.07
CA SER A 54 -2.06 5.23 -5.61
C SER A 54 -2.36 5.70 -7.03
N ILE A 55 -2.98 4.86 -7.87
CA ILE A 55 -3.25 5.07 -9.31
C ILE A 55 -4.24 6.21 -9.57
N ILE A 56 -5.01 6.64 -8.57
CA ILE A 56 -5.85 7.85 -8.66
C ILE A 56 -5.02 9.06 -9.15
N ARG A 57 -3.73 9.08 -8.85
CA ARG A 57 -2.80 10.16 -9.25
C ARG A 57 -2.10 9.92 -10.59
N ALA A 58 -2.28 8.78 -11.24
CA ALA A 58 -1.65 8.48 -12.53
C ALA A 58 -2.09 9.50 -13.59
N GLY A 59 -1.13 10.06 -14.32
CA GLY A 59 -1.36 11.15 -15.27
C GLY A 59 -1.95 10.66 -16.58
N SER A 60 -1.67 9.42 -16.97
CA SER A 60 -2.15 8.85 -18.24
C SER A 60 -3.23 7.78 -18.05
N TRP A 61 -4.23 7.78 -18.94
CA TRP A 61 -5.26 6.73 -18.96
C TRP A 61 -4.68 5.33 -19.25
N ARG A 62 -3.62 5.27 -20.07
CA ARG A 62 -2.91 4.02 -20.36
C ARG A 62 -2.28 3.42 -19.11
N ALA A 63 -1.61 4.23 -18.28
CA ALA A 63 -1.04 3.77 -17.01
C ALA A 63 -2.13 3.26 -16.06
N ARG A 64 -3.29 3.92 -16.00
CA ARG A 64 -4.44 3.47 -15.19
C ARG A 64 -4.96 2.11 -15.63
N LEU A 65 -5.27 1.94 -16.91
CA LEU A 65 -5.75 0.66 -17.45
C LEU A 65 -4.72 -0.46 -17.28
N PHE A 66 -3.45 -0.16 -17.55
CA PHE A 66 -2.37 -1.11 -17.35
C PHE A 66 -2.30 -1.55 -15.88
N SER A 67 -2.39 -0.62 -14.93
CA SER A 67 -2.30 -0.92 -13.50
C SER A 67 -3.51 -1.70 -12.99
N VAL A 68 -4.69 -1.51 -13.58
CA VAL A 68 -5.86 -2.36 -13.36
C VAL A 68 -5.58 -3.78 -13.86
N GLY A 69 -5.12 -3.94 -15.10
CA GLY A 69 -4.77 -5.26 -15.64
C GLY A 69 -3.72 -5.98 -14.79
N TRP A 70 -2.70 -5.25 -14.35
CA TRP A 70 -1.68 -5.76 -13.44
C TRP A 70 -2.28 -6.18 -12.09
N SER A 71 -3.14 -5.36 -11.48
CA SER A 71 -3.81 -5.70 -10.22
C SER A 71 -4.63 -6.98 -10.32
N LEU A 72 -5.40 -7.14 -11.40
CA LEU A 72 -6.18 -8.34 -11.66
C LEU A 72 -5.27 -9.57 -11.85
N ALA A 73 -4.15 -9.42 -12.56
CA ALA A 73 -3.17 -10.49 -12.72
C ALA A 73 -2.54 -10.91 -11.38
N ILE A 74 -2.20 -9.94 -10.53
CA ILE A 74 -1.66 -10.21 -9.19
C ILE A 74 -2.72 -10.84 -8.28
N ALA A 75 -3.98 -10.42 -8.37
CA ALA A 75 -5.08 -11.03 -7.64
C ALA A 75 -5.27 -12.49 -8.04
N ALA A 76 -5.32 -12.79 -9.33
CA ALA A 76 -5.42 -14.15 -9.86
C ALA A 76 -4.22 -15.02 -9.43
N LEU A 77 -3.00 -14.48 -9.56
CA LEU A 77 -1.79 -15.18 -9.16
C LEU A 77 -1.76 -15.47 -7.66
N GLY A 78 -2.03 -14.45 -6.83
CA GLY A 78 -2.11 -14.60 -5.37
C GLY A 78 -3.11 -15.66 -4.96
N PHE A 79 -4.31 -15.62 -5.54
CA PHE A 79 -5.34 -16.59 -5.28
C PHE A 79 -4.93 -18.01 -5.70
N ALA A 80 -4.24 -18.17 -6.84
CA ALA A 80 -3.77 -19.47 -7.31
C ALA A 80 -2.67 -20.06 -6.43
N VAL A 81 -1.81 -19.23 -5.82
CA VAL A 81 -0.68 -19.72 -5.00
C VAL A 81 -1.02 -19.96 -3.53
N GLY A 82 -2.09 -19.38 -3.00
CA GLY A 82 -2.37 -19.41 -1.56
C GLY A 82 -2.57 -20.80 -0.96
N GLY A 83 -2.93 -21.81 -1.75
CA GLY A 83 -3.01 -23.21 -1.31
C GLY A 83 -1.74 -24.04 -1.53
N LEU A 84 -0.71 -23.50 -2.17
CA LEU A 84 0.46 -24.27 -2.65
C LEU A 84 1.65 -24.28 -1.69
N GLY A 85 1.51 -23.64 -0.51
CA GLY A 85 2.52 -23.61 0.54
C GLY A 85 3.52 -22.46 0.45
N LEU A 86 4.40 -22.38 1.47
CA LEU A 86 5.31 -21.26 1.70
C LEU A 86 6.28 -21.03 0.52
N TRP A 87 6.94 -22.07 0.04
CA TRP A 87 7.99 -21.93 -0.99
C TRP A 87 7.44 -21.40 -2.32
N VAL A 88 6.25 -21.86 -2.73
CA VAL A 88 5.59 -21.37 -3.94
C VAL A 88 5.16 -19.92 -3.75
N THR A 89 4.64 -19.57 -2.57
CA THR A 89 4.30 -18.18 -2.23
C THR A 89 5.52 -17.27 -2.27
N LEU A 90 6.66 -17.69 -1.70
CA LEU A 90 7.91 -16.94 -1.74
C LEU A 90 8.44 -16.76 -3.17
N ALA A 91 8.41 -17.82 -3.98
CA ALA A 91 8.81 -17.73 -5.38
C ALA A 91 7.92 -16.75 -6.16
N ALA A 92 6.60 -16.77 -5.92
CA ALA A 92 5.65 -15.85 -6.55
C ALA A 92 5.87 -14.40 -6.08
N VAL A 93 6.13 -14.17 -4.80
CA VAL A 93 6.50 -12.86 -4.25
C VAL A 93 7.76 -12.32 -4.93
N VAL A 94 8.83 -13.12 -5.01
CA VAL A 94 10.08 -12.73 -5.66
C VAL A 94 9.83 -12.39 -7.14
N PHE A 95 9.11 -13.26 -7.85
CA PHE A 95 8.76 -13.04 -9.26
C PHE A 95 8.00 -11.71 -9.44
N VAL A 96 6.97 -11.47 -8.65
CA VAL A 96 6.18 -10.22 -8.70
C VAL A 96 7.04 -9.00 -8.38
N CYS A 97 7.94 -9.11 -7.40
CA CYS A 97 8.87 -8.04 -7.04
C CYS A 97 9.84 -7.68 -8.16
N LEU A 98 10.31 -8.68 -8.93
CA LEU A 98 11.21 -8.45 -10.05
C LEU A 98 10.45 -7.87 -11.24
N VAL A 99 9.30 -8.46 -11.60
CA VAL A 99 8.51 -7.99 -12.75
C VAL A 99 7.98 -6.58 -12.53
N GLN A 100 7.48 -6.25 -11.33
CA GLN A 100 6.98 -4.90 -11.06
C GLN A 100 8.05 -3.82 -11.32
N ALA A 101 9.33 -4.12 -11.10
CA ALA A 101 10.42 -3.16 -11.29
C ALA A 101 10.66 -2.79 -12.76
N PHE A 102 10.37 -3.71 -13.69
CA PHE A 102 10.40 -3.44 -15.13
C PHE A 102 9.14 -2.73 -15.62
N VAL A 103 8.03 -2.99 -14.94
CA VAL A 103 6.72 -2.43 -15.26
C VAL A 103 6.56 -0.98 -14.78
N THR A 104 7.32 -0.55 -13.76
CA THR A 104 7.39 0.83 -13.27
C THR A 104 8.08 1.80 -14.26
N VAL A 105 7.59 1.87 -15.50
CA VAL A 105 8.02 2.83 -16.52
C VAL A 105 7.29 4.16 -16.30
N GLY A 106 8.03 5.21 -15.94
CA GLY A 106 7.59 6.62 -16.02
C GLY A 106 6.73 7.14 -14.85
N GLU A 107 6.10 6.27 -14.07
CA GLU A 107 5.28 6.67 -12.90
C GLU A 107 5.51 5.69 -11.73
N THR A 108 6.77 5.59 -11.31
CA THR A 108 7.40 4.53 -10.48
C THR A 108 6.75 4.20 -9.12
N ALA A 109 5.75 4.95 -8.65
CA ALA A 109 5.18 4.75 -7.32
C ALA A 109 3.88 3.92 -7.27
N PHE A 110 3.26 3.59 -8.42
CA PHE A 110 1.88 3.06 -8.40
C PHE A 110 1.76 1.57 -8.07
N LEU A 111 2.76 0.76 -8.43
CA LEU A 111 2.69 -0.71 -8.32
C LEU A 111 3.47 -1.30 -7.15
N THR A 112 4.07 -0.48 -6.30
CA THR A 112 4.97 -0.92 -5.22
C THR A 112 4.30 -1.85 -4.19
N ARG A 113 2.96 -1.88 -4.15
CA ARG A 113 2.16 -2.70 -3.24
C ARG A 113 1.90 -4.12 -3.77
N SER A 114 2.45 -4.50 -4.93
CA SER A 114 2.09 -5.76 -5.61
C SER A 114 2.36 -7.01 -4.75
N PRO A 115 3.48 -7.08 -3.99
CA PRO A 115 3.76 -8.23 -3.12
C PRO A 115 2.70 -8.40 -2.02
N VAL A 116 2.24 -7.28 -1.45
CA VAL A 116 1.19 -7.28 -0.41
C VAL A 116 -0.13 -7.76 -0.99
N ASN A 117 -0.47 -7.28 -2.19
CA ASN A 117 -1.70 -7.68 -2.85
C ASN A 117 -1.70 -9.19 -3.15
N LEU A 118 -0.56 -9.72 -3.60
CA LEU A 118 -0.40 -11.15 -3.82
C LEU A 118 -0.70 -11.95 -2.53
N LEU A 119 -0.13 -11.55 -1.39
CA LEU A 119 -0.36 -12.24 -0.11
C LEU A 119 -1.80 -12.10 0.39
N ALA A 120 -2.42 -10.93 0.21
CA ALA A 120 -3.80 -10.72 0.60
C ALA A 120 -4.76 -11.64 -0.19
N PHE A 121 -4.51 -11.81 -1.49
CA PHE A 121 -5.28 -12.73 -2.33
C PHE A 121 -4.96 -14.20 -2.06
N ALA A 122 -3.72 -14.52 -1.67
CA ALA A 122 -3.34 -15.85 -1.19
C ALA A 122 -4.04 -16.20 0.13
N ALA A 123 -4.20 -15.23 1.04
CA ALA A 123 -5.00 -15.43 2.25
C ALA A 123 -6.49 -15.61 1.91
N LEU A 124 -7.02 -14.84 0.96
CA LEU A 124 -8.40 -14.96 0.51
C LEU A 124 -8.71 -16.35 -0.10
N SER A 125 -7.78 -16.97 -0.82
CA SER A 125 -8.00 -18.32 -1.34
C SER A 125 -8.11 -19.39 -0.24
N GLN A 126 -7.58 -19.12 0.96
CA GLN A 126 -7.68 -20.02 2.10
C GLN A 126 -8.99 -19.83 2.89
N SER A 127 -9.75 -18.76 2.66
CA SER A 127 -10.99 -18.48 3.38
C SER A 127 -12.23 -19.20 2.82
N GLY A 128 -12.04 -20.15 1.88
CA GLY A 128 -13.12 -20.81 1.17
C GLY A 128 -13.79 -19.95 0.09
N ALA A 129 -13.19 -18.80 -0.27
CA ALA A 129 -13.62 -18.01 -1.41
C ALA A 129 -13.42 -18.79 -2.72
N GLU A 130 -14.21 -18.49 -3.74
CA GLU A 130 -14.01 -19.00 -5.09
C GLU A 130 -13.29 -17.97 -5.96
N LEU A 131 -12.49 -18.43 -6.94
CA LEU A 131 -11.70 -17.56 -7.81
C LEU A 131 -12.55 -16.50 -8.52
N TRP A 132 -13.75 -16.86 -8.98
CA TRP A 132 -14.63 -15.91 -9.67
C TRP A 132 -15.11 -14.79 -8.73
N GLN A 133 -15.33 -15.07 -7.44
CA GLN A 133 -15.70 -14.05 -6.43
C GLN A 133 -14.54 -13.08 -6.22
N ALA A 134 -13.32 -13.62 -6.10
CA ALA A 134 -12.11 -12.81 -6.00
C ALA A 134 -11.95 -11.93 -7.24
N MET A 135 -12.02 -12.48 -8.45
CA MET A 135 -11.84 -11.72 -9.69
C MET A 135 -12.95 -10.70 -9.94
N LEU A 136 -14.22 -11.04 -9.66
CA LEU A 136 -15.34 -10.11 -9.77
C LEU A 136 -15.22 -8.96 -8.77
N GLY A 137 -14.88 -9.27 -7.52
CA GLY A 137 -14.63 -8.27 -6.49
C GLY A 137 -13.51 -7.32 -6.92
N SER A 138 -12.40 -7.86 -7.43
CA SER A 138 -11.30 -7.05 -7.93
C SER A 138 -11.69 -6.17 -9.11
N ALA A 139 -12.49 -6.68 -10.04
CA ALA A 139 -12.99 -5.89 -11.16
C ALA A 139 -13.90 -4.74 -10.69
N ILE A 140 -14.77 -4.98 -9.70
CA ILE A 140 -15.62 -3.94 -9.08
C ILE A 140 -14.72 -2.88 -8.42
N GLY A 141 -13.77 -3.30 -7.57
CA GLY A 141 -12.86 -2.39 -6.88
C GLY A 141 -12.02 -1.56 -7.85
N ALA A 142 -11.52 -2.18 -8.91
CA ALA A 142 -10.81 -1.49 -9.98
C ALA A 142 -11.68 -0.47 -10.72
N GLY A 143 -12.92 -0.84 -11.04
CA GLY A 143 -13.90 0.07 -11.65
C GLY A 143 -14.16 1.30 -10.79
N VAL A 144 -14.31 1.11 -9.47
CA VAL A 144 -14.47 2.21 -8.51
C VAL A 144 -13.26 3.15 -8.55
N VAL A 145 -12.04 2.62 -8.46
CA VAL A 145 -10.82 3.45 -8.46
C VAL A 145 -10.63 4.17 -9.79
N VAL A 146 -10.90 3.52 -10.92
CA VAL A 146 -10.83 4.15 -12.25
C VAL A 146 -11.88 5.26 -12.38
N GLY A 147 -13.10 5.03 -11.92
CA GLY A 147 -14.15 6.04 -11.84
C GLY A 147 -13.70 7.24 -11.01
N PHE A 148 -13.13 7.00 -9.82
CA PHE A 148 -12.59 8.06 -8.97
C PHE A 148 -11.44 8.82 -9.61
N ALA A 149 -10.53 8.11 -10.27
CA ALA A 149 -9.42 8.71 -11.00
C ALA A 149 -9.90 9.60 -12.18
N SER A 150 -11.06 9.30 -12.77
CA SER A 150 -11.66 10.12 -13.83
C SER A 150 -12.26 11.43 -13.30
N LEU A 151 -12.74 11.43 -12.06
CA LEU A 151 -13.37 12.58 -11.40
C LEU A 151 -12.34 13.50 -10.73
N VAL A 152 -11.22 12.95 -10.25
CA VAL A 152 -10.15 13.71 -9.60
C VAL A 152 -9.19 14.23 -10.67
N LYS A 153 -9.04 15.56 -10.76
CA LYS A 153 -8.10 16.20 -11.68
C LYS A 153 -6.67 15.78 -11.31
N ALA A 154 -6.03 14.98 -12.17
CA ALA A 154 -4.66 14.55 -11.95
C ALA A 154 -3.75 15.80 -11.86
N ARG A 155 -2.95 15.89 -10.79
CA ARG A 155 -1.82 16.81 -10.79
C ARG A 155 -0.81 16.21 -11.76
N SER A 156 -0.68 16.84 -12.92
CA SER A 156 0.35 16.47 -13.89
C SER A 156 1.70 16.77 -13.26
N HIS A 157 2.34 15.77 -12.66
CA HIS A 157 3.76 15.86 -12.39
C HIS A 157 4.48 15.90 -13.74
N ALA A 158 5.50 16.74 -13.84
CA ALA A 158 6.35 16.79 -15.02
C ALA A 158 6.88 15.36 -15.29
N HIS A 159 6.93 14.98 -16.56
CA HIS A 159 7.46 13.69 -16.98
C HIS A 159 8.90 13.58 -16.49
N GLU A 160 9.15 12.83 -15.41
CA GLU A 160 10.52 12.55 -15.01
C GLU A 160 11.14 11.61 -16.03
N PRO A 161 12.38 11.87 -16.50
CA PRO A 161 13.06 10.97 -17.41
C PRO A 161 13.10 9.55 -16.81
N GLY A 162 12.87 8.55 -17.66
CA GLY A 162 12.77 7.16 -17.22
C GLY A 162 14.02 6.73 -16.45
N SER A 163 13.83 6.15 -15.26
CA SER A 163 14.96 5.69 -14.43
C SER A 163 15.84 4.69 -15.20
N PRO A 164 17.18 4.75 -15.04
CA PRO A 164 18.13 3.81 -15.62
C PRO A 164 17.76 2.35 -15.34
N LEU A 165 18.12 1.44 -16.25
CA LEU A 165 17.86 0.01 -16.09
C LEU A 165 18.49 -0.55 -14.80
N VAL A 166 19.69 -0.09 -14.46
CA VAL A 166 20.41 -0.50 -13.24
C VAL A 166 19.61 -0.17 -11.98
N ASP A 167 19.03 1.02 -11.90
CA ASP A 167 18.21 1.43 -10.76
C ASP A 167 16.94 0.59 -10.64
N ARG A 168 16.34 0.19 -11.77
CA ARG A 168 15.17 -0.70 -11.79
C ARG A 168 15.53 -2.09 -11.30
N ILE A 169 16.63 -2.66 -11.78
CA ILE A 169 17.10 -3.98 -11.34
C ILE A 169 17.44 -3.94 -9.85
N ALA A 170 18.16 -2.91 -9.38
CA ALA A 170 18.46 -2.74 -7.96
C ALA A 170 17.19 -2.59 -7.12
N TYR A 171 16.20 -1.83 -7.60
CA TYR A 171 14.90 -1.70 -6.94
C TYR A 171 14.16 -3.03 -6.86
N GLY A 172 14.09 -3.77 -7.97
CA GLY A 172 13.47 -5.10 -8.02
C GLY A 172 14.15 -6.08 -7.07
N ALA A 173 15.49 -6.12 -7.08
CA ALA A 173 16.28 -6.99 -6.21
C ALA A 173 16.10 -6.67 -4.72
N VAL A 174 16.16 -5.39 -4.35
CA VAL A 174 15.95 -4.96 -2.95
C VAL A 174 14.52 -5.23 -2.49
N THR A 175 13.54 -4.97 -3.36
CA THR A 175 12.13 -5.25 -3.03
C THR A 175 11.90 -6.75 -2.92
N ALA A 176 12.45 -7.56 -3.83
CA ALA A 176 12.36 -9.02 -3.78
C ALA A 176 13.02 -9.58 -2.51
N GLY A 177 14.25 -9.17 -2.21
CA GLY A 177 14.98 -9.63 -1.03
C GLY A 177 14.31 -9.22 0.28
N GLY A 178 13.86 -7.97 0.39
CA GLY A 178 13.14 -7.49 1.58
C GLY A 178 11.77 -8.14 1.74
N SER A 179 11.00 -8.31 0.65
CA SER A 179 9.72 -9.03 0.68
C SER A 179 9.90 -10.50 1.04
N PHE A 180 10.89 -11.19 0.45
CA PHE A 180 11.24 -12.57 0.80
C PHE A 180 11.57 -12.67 2.29
N LEU A 181 12.48 -11.82 2.79
CA LEU A 181 12.89 -11.82 4.19
C LEU A 181 11.69 -11.59 5.12
N ILE A 182 10.84 -10.62 4.81
CA ILE A 182 9.65 -10.32 5.62
C ILE A 182 8.69 -11.51 5.66
N VAL A 183 8.37 -12.11 4.52
CA VAL A 183 7.43 -13.24 4.46
C VAL A 183 8.02 -14.46 5.15
N PHE A 184 9.28 -14.79 4.85
CA PHE A 184 9.97 -15.94 5.44
C PHE A 184 10.12 -15.80 6.96
N ALA A 185 10.57 -14.64 7.45
CA ALA A 185 10.71 -14.40 8.89
C ALA A 185 9.37 -14.38 9.60
N SER A 186 8.32 -13.82 8.96
CA SER A 186 6.99 -13.81 9.55
C SER A 186 6.43 -15.22 9.66
N GLU A 187 6.63 -16.07 8.66
CA GLU A 187 6.19 -17.47 8.74
C GLU A 187 6.96 -18.25 9.82
N LEU A 188 8.29 -18.08 9.87
CA LEU A 188 9.15 -18.75 10.85
C LEU A 188 8.84 -18.37 12.30
N LEU A 189 8.45 -17.12 12.53
CA LEU A 189 8.09 -16.58 13.84
C LEU A 189 6.59 -16.65 14.13
N GLU A 190 5.79 -17.23 13.23
CA GLU A 190 4.32 -17.23 13.28
C GLU A 190 3.74 -15.82 13.48
N PHE A 191 4.39 -14.80 12.92
CA PHE A 191 4.04 -13.40 13.11
C PHE A 191 2.77 -13.04 12.32
N PRO A 192 1.67 -12.69 13.00
CA PRO A 192 0.34 -12.62 12.37
C PRO A 192 0.12 -11.37 11.49
N TYR A 193 1.06 -10.42 11.45
CA TYR A 193 0.90 -9.13 10.73
C TYR A 193 1.85 -8.96 9.55
N ARG A 194 2.22 -10.07 8.90
CA ARG A 194 3.11 -10.09 7.72
C ARG A 194 2.69 -9.11 6.62
N ASP A 195 1.39 -9.00 6.34
CA ASP A 195 0.86 -8.12 5.28
C ASP A 195 1.05 -6.63 5.62
N TRP A 196 0.93 -6.28 6.91
CA TRP A 196 1.12 -4.91 7.39
C TRP A 196 2.60 -4.50 7.36
N THR A 197 3.49 -5.42 7.72
CA THR A 197 4.94 -5.26 7.58
C THR A 197 5.28 -5.01 6.11
N LEU A 198 4.79 -5.88 5.22
CA LEU A 198 5.08 -5.81 3.80
C LEU A 198 4.52 -4.54 3.14
N LEU A 199 3.32 -4.10 3.57
CA LEU A 199 2.73 -2.83 3.14
C LEU A 199 3.58 -1.65 3.57
N SER A 200 4.00 -1.63 4.82
CA SER A 200 4.83 -0.53 5.35
C SER A 200 6.19 -0.49 4.65
N PHE A 201 6.80 -1.65 4.39
CA PHE A 201 8.05 -1.78 3.64
C PHE A 201 7.89 -1.24 2.21
N SER A 202 6.85 -1.70 1.51
CA SER A 202 6.54 -1.28 0.14
C SER A 202 6.32 0.24 0.03
N VAL A 203 5.62 0.83 1.00
CA VAL A 203 5.36 2.28 1.04
C VAL A 203 6.64 3.07 1.32
N ILE A 204 7.54 2.56 2.16
CA ILE A 204 8.82 3.22 2.45
C ILE A 204 9.74 3.14 1.22
N LEU A 205 9.80 2.00 0.53
CA LEU A 205 10.60 1.84 -0.68
C LEU A 205 10.06 2.59 -1.89
N ALA A 206 8.78 2.96 -1.91
CA ALA A 206 8.16 3.69 -3.01
C ALA A 206 8.70 5.11 -3.23
N VAL A 207 9.60 5.60 -2.37
CA VAL A 207 10.25 6.90 -2.53
C VAL A 207 11.75 6.77 -2.80
N GLY A 208 12.33 7.86 -3.33
CA GLY A 208 13.77 8.00 -3.55
C GLY A 208 14.59 7.67 -2.32
N SER A 209 15.81 7.15 -2.53
CA SER A 209 16.68 6.64 -1.46
C SER A 209 17.00 7.69 -0.40
N ASP A 210 17.11 8.96 -0.79
CA ASP A 210 17.29 10.13 0.06
C ASP A 210 16.10 10.38 1.02
N GLN A 211 14.88 10.02 0.60
CA GLN A 211 13.66 10.24 1.38
C GLN A 211 13.22 9.04 2.21
N ARG A 212 13.82 7.85 2.03
CA ARG A 212 13.40 6.61 2.71
C ARG A 212 13.47 6.72 4.23
N ALA A 213 14.54 7.34 4.76
CA ALA A 213 14.68 7.55 6.20
C ALA A 213 13.58 8.45 6.76
N LYS A 214 13.34 9.60 6.10
CA LYS A 214 12.24 10.50 6.47
C LYS A 214 10.88 9.81 6.36
N ARG A 215 10.67 9.00 5.32
CA ARG A 215 9.42 8.25 5.09
C ARG A 215 9.19 7.19 6.16
N GLY A 216 10.23 6.45 6.53
CA GLY A 216 10.21 5.47 7.63
C GLY A 216 9.92 6.14 8.97
N TYR A 217 10.62 7.22 9.31
CA TYR A 217 10.35 7.99 10.52
C TYR A 217 8.91 8.49 10.61
N LEU A 218 8.40 9.11 9.54
CA LEU A 218 7.00 9.58 9.48
C LEU A 218 6.00 8.40 9.58
N ARG A 219 6.35 7.24 9.02
CA ARG A 219 5.52 6.03 9.10
C ARG A 219 5.43 5.51 10.54
N VAL A 220 6.56 5.44 11.24
CA VAL A 220 6.62 5.03 12.66
C VAL A 220 5.85 6.03 13.51
N LEU A 221 6.14 7.33 13.41
CA LEU A 221 5.51 8.37 14.21
C LEU A 221 3.98 8.40 14.02
N GLY A 222 3.53 8.37 12.75
CA GLY A 222 2.10 8.34 12.43
C GLY A 222 1.42 7.05 12.91
N SER A 223 2.13 5.92 12.95
CA SER A 223 1.60 4.67 13.49
C SER A 223 1.47 4.72 15.01
N VAL A 224 2.47 5.26 15.73
CA VAL A 224 2.42 5.45 17.19
C VAL A 224 1.25 6.35 17.57
N ALA A 225 1.17 7.53 16.96
CA ALA A 225 0.07 8.46 17.21
C ALA A 225 -1.29 7.85 16.82
N GLY A 226 -1.34 7.12 15.70
CA GLY A 226 -2.54 6.42 15.24
C GLY A 226 -3.02 5.33 16.19
N VAL A 227 -2.11 4.54 16.77
CA VAL A 227 -2.44 3.53 17.80
C VAL A 227 -3.03 4.20 19.04
N LEU A 228 -2.40 5.28 19.53
CA LEU A 228 -2.91 6.04 20.68
C LEU A 228 -4.31 6.59 20.42
N LEU A 229 -4.55 7.15 19.23
CA LEU A 229 -5.89 7.63 18.84
C LEU A 229 -6.92 6.49 18.78
N ALA A 230 -6.55 5.34 18.22
CA ALA A 230 -7.43 4.17 18.17
C ALA A 230 -7.77 3.65 19.57
N MET A 231 -6.77 3.59 20.46
CA MET A 231 -6.97 3.18 21.85
C MET A 231 -7.96 4.10 22.56
N LEU A 232 -7.73 5.42 22.49
CA LEU A 232 -8.62 6.41 23.09
C LEU A 232 -10.04 6.33 22.52
N ALA A 233 -10.17 6.20 21.19
CA ALA A 233 -11.45 6.04 20.52
C ALA A 233 -12.16 4.74 20.93
N SER A 234 -11.43 3.65 21.13
CA SER A 234 -12.01 2.35 21.51
C SER A 234 -12.58 2.31 22.93
N MET A 235 -12.25 3.28 23.78
CA MET A 235 -12.85 3.42 25.12
C MET A 235 -14.24 4.05 25.09
N LEU A 236 -14.69 4.58 23.94
CA LEU A 236 -16.00 5.21 23.79
C LEU A 236 -17.10 4.16 23.56
N PRO A 237 -18.33 4.42 24.02
CA PRO A 237 -19.44 3.50 23.81
C PRO A 237 -19.77 3.35 22.33
N GLN A 238 -20.19 2.14 21.93
CA GLN A 238 -20.70 1.91 20.58
C GLN A 238 -21.94 2.79 20.32
N PRO A 239 -22.12 3.36 19.12
CA PRO A 239 -21.38 3.12 17.86
C PRO A 239 -20.24 4.13 17.60
N ILE A 240 -19.80 4.91 18.59
CA ILE A 240 -18.87 6.04 18.40
C ILE A 240 -17.54 5.61 17.75
N PRO A 241 -16.90 4.48 18.12
CA PRO A 241 -15.65 4.06 17.48
C PRO A 241 -15.79 3.81 15.97
N LEU A 242 -16.92 3.28 15.52
CA LEU A 242 -17.19 3.05 14.09
C LEU A 242 -17.36 4.35 13.32
N VAL A 243 -18.06 5.33 13.91
CA VAL A 243 -18.21 6.67 13.32
C VAL A 243 -16.84 7.35 13.20
N LEU A 244 -16.02 7.28 14.25
CA LEU A 244 -14.66 7.82 14.23
C LEU A 244 -13.79 7.12 13.17
N ALA A 245 -13.93 5.80 13.00
CA ALA A 245 -13.22 5.08 11.96
C ALA A 245 -13.60 5.58 10.56
N GLY A 246 -14.90 5.82 10.31
CA GLY A 246 -15.39 6.44 9.08
C GLY A 246 -14.82 7.84 8.86
N LEU A 247 -14.78 8.67 9.91
CA LEU A 247 -14.16 9.99 9.85
C LEU A 247 -12.66 9.91 9.54
N PHE A 248 -11.93 8.99 10.16
CA PHE A 248 -10.51 8.77 9.87
C PHE A 248 -10.28 8.27 8.45
N LEU A 249 -11.15 7.44 7.88
CA LEU A 249 -11.10 7.05 6.46
C LEU A 249 -11.30 8.26 5.54
N VAL A 250 -12.27 9.13 5.84
CA VAL A 250 -12.50 10.36 5.08
C VAL A 250 -11.28 11.28 5.15
N LEU A 251 -10.73 11.51 6.34
CA LEU A 251 -9.53 12.33 6.51
C LEU A 251 -8.31 11.71 5.82
N CYS A 252 -8.16 10.39 5.88
CA CYS A 252 -7.13 9.64 5.17
C CYS A 252 -7.19 9.91 3.65
N VAL A 253 -8.37 9.76 3.04
CA VAL A 253 -8.57 10.06 1.61
C VAL A 253 -8.36 11.55 1.31
N ALA A 254 -8.83 12.46 2.17
CA ALA A 254 -8.67 13.89 1.98
C ALA A 254 -7.19 14.33 2.00
N TYR A 255 -6.41 13.84 2.97
CA TYR A 255 -4.98 14.16 3.08
C TYR A 255 -4.13 13.46 2.02
N VAL A 256 -4.52 12.26 1.56
CA VAL A 256 -3.96 11.68 0.34
C VAL A 256 -4.23 12.60 -0.84
N ASN A 257 -5.44 13.08 -1.05
CA ASN A 257 -5.72 13.98 -2.17
C ASN A 257 -5.00 15.33 -2.05
N ALA A 258 -4.73 15.81 -0.82
CA ALA A 258 -3.94 17.01 -0.59
C ALA A 258 -2.43 16.83 -0.86
N GLY A 259 -1.92 15.60 -0.73
CA GLY A 259 -0.49 15.27 -0.84
C GLY A 259 0.24 15.22 0.50
N GLU A 260 -0.48 15.36 1.62
CA GLU A 260 0.07 15.40 2.98
C GLU A 260 0.26 14.00 3.56
N TYR A 261 1.38 13.37 3.24
CA TYR A 261 1.65 11.98 3.64
C TYR A 261 1.64 11.76 5.15
N ALA A 262 2.18 12.70 5.94
CA ALA A 262 2.26 12.54 7.40
C ALA A 262 0.86 12.41 8.03
N LEU A 263 -0.06 13.30 7.64
CA LEU A 263 -1.45 13.28 8.10
C LEU A 263 -2.22 12.08 7.53
N PHE A 264 -1.96 11.70 6.27
CA PHE A 264 -2.49 10.45 5.72
C PHE A 264 -2.14 9.24 6.61
N VAL A 265 -0.87 9.05 6.97
CA VAL A 265 -0.45 7.92 7.80
C VAL A 265 -1.08 8.00 9.20
N LEU A 266 -1.12 9.19 9.79
CA LEU A 266 -1.71 9.43 11.10
C LEU A 266 -3.15 8.91 11.18
N PHE A 267 -3.96 9.16 10.15
CA PHE A 267 -5.36 8.73 10.12
C PHE A 267 -5.59 7.33 9.55
N LEU A 268 -4.65 6.80 8.76
CA LEU A 268 -4.75 5.44 8.21
C LEU A 268 -4.73 4.37 9.32
N THR A 269 -3.78 4.46 10.24
CA THR A 269 -3.62 3.45 11.31
C THR A 269 -4.87 3.33 12.20
N PRO A 270 -5.45 4.41 12.76
CA PRO A 270 -6.63 4.31 13.59
C PRO A 270 -7.87 3.90 12.79
N ALA A 271 -8.01 4.35 11.54
CA ALA A 271 -9.11 3.90 10.67
C ALA A 271 -9.13 2.36 10.54
N ILE A 272 -7.97 1.76 10.30
CA ILE A 272 -7.85 0.30 10.13
C ILE A 272 -7.93 -0.43 11.48
N LEU A 273 -7.40 0.14 12.57
CA LEU A 273 -7.52 -0.49 13.89
C LEU A 273 -8.96 -0.56 14.37
N LEU A 274 -9.74 0.49 14.13
CA LEU A 274 -11.14 0.56 14.56
C LEU A 274 -12.10 -0.21 13.64
N THR A 275 -11.66 -0.62 12.43
CA THR A 275 -12.46 -1.40 11.47
C THR A 275 -12.00 -2.85 11.33
N ALA A 276 -10.81 -3.19 11.81
CA ALA A 276 -10.33 -4.57 11.78
C ALA A 276 -11.14 -5.42 12.76
N ALA A 277 -11.81 -6.45 12.24
CA ALA A 277 -12.33 -7.52 13.07
C ALA A 277 -11.14 -8.33 13.63
N SER A 278 -10.99 -8.35 14.95
CA SER A 278 -9.94 -9.11 15.64
C SER A 278 -10.46 -9.52 17.01
N GLU A 279 -10.06 -10.70 17.46
CA GLU A 279 -10.31 -11.17 18.83
C GLU A 279 -9.36 -10.51 19.84
N LEU A 280 -8.27 -9.89 19.35
CA LEU A 280 -7.32 -9.18 20.18
C LEU A 280 -7.84 -7.80 20.59
N SER A 281 -7.44 -7.36 21.78
CA SER A 281 -7.70 -5.99 22.22
C SER A 281 -7.02 -4.97 21.28
N THR A 282 -7.61 -3.77 21.16
CA THR A 282 -7.06 -2.66 20.36
C THR A 282 -5.60 -2.36 20.70
N PHE A 283 -5.23 -2.51 21.97
CA PHE A 283 -3.86 -2.31 22.44
C PHE A 283 -2.90 -3.36 21.90
N ALA A 284 -3.22 -4.65 22.06
CA ALA A 284 -2.38 -5.74 21.56
C ALA A 284 -2.23 -5.67 20.04
N LEU A 285 -3.35 -5.46 19.32
CA LEU A 285 -3.37 -5.23 17.87
C LEU A 285 -2.49 -4.02 17.49
N GLY A 286 -2.54 -2.95 18.27
CA GLY A 286 -1.72 -1.76 18.10
C GLY A 286 -0.22 -2.05 18.22
N ILE A 287 0.21 -2.78 19.26
CA ILE A 287 1.61 -3.16 19.47
C ILE A 287 2.14 -3.94 18.27
N TYR A 288 1.44 -4.99 17.84
CA TYR A 288 1.93 -5.79 16.73
C TYR A 288 2.06 -4.99 15.42
N ARG A 289 1.16 -4.02 15.19
CA ARG A 289 1.30 -3.12 14.03
C ARG A 289 2.48 -2.17 14.16
N LEU A 290 2.85 -1.74 15.37
CA LEU A 290 4.07 -0.95 15.60
C LEU A 290 5.32 -1.79 15.34
N GLU A 291 5.38 -3.02 15.86
CA GLU A 291 6.48 -3.96 15.61
C GLU A 291 6.65 -4.22 14.11
N ALA A 292 5.54 -4.49 13.41
CA ALA A 292 5.52 -4.64 11.96
C ALA A 292 6.09 -3.41 11.22
N VAL A 293 5.71 -2.20 11.64
CA VAL A 293 6.21 -0.96 11.04
C VAL A 293 7.69 -0.72 11.34
N LEU A 294 8.14 -1.02 12.56
CA LEU A 294 9.55 -0.91 12.95
C LEU A 294 10.42 -1.89 12.14
N PHE A 295 10.00 -3.15 12.06
CA PHE A 295 10.71 -4.16 11.28
C PHE A 295 10.75 -3.81 9.78
N ALA A 296 9.61 -3.40 9.22
CA ALA A 296 9.54 -2.93 7.84
C ALA A 296 10.47 -1.73 7.57
N THR A 297 10.55 -0.79 8.52
CA THR A 297 11.43 0.38 8.42
C THR A 297 12.90 -0.05 8.42
N LEU A 298 13.29 -0.94 9.33
CA LEU A 298 14.64 -1.49 9.39
C LEU A 298 15.03 -2.17 8.06
N VAL A 299 14.19 -3.08 7.56
CA VAL A 299 14.44 -3.80 6.30
C VAL A 299 14.54 -2.81 5.12
N ALA A 300 13.68 -1.79 5.06
CA ALA A 300 13.73 -0.77 4.01
C ALA A 300 15.00 0.08 4.06
N LEU A 301 15.47 0.44 5.26
CA LEU A 301 16.72 1.19 5.44
C LEU A 301 17.94 0.38 5.01
N LEU A 302 18.01 -0.89 5.43
CA LEU A 302 19.07 -1.80 5.00
C LEU A 302 19.06 -2.00 3.49
N GLY A 303 17.88 -2.19 2.89
CA GLY A 303 17.72 -2.25 1.44
C GLY A 303 18.17 -0.96 0.73
N GLY A 304 17.95 0.20 1.35
CA GLY A 304 18.47 1.48 0.87
C GLY A 304 20.00 1.56 0.87
N LEU A 305 20.66 1.05 1.90
CA LEU A 305 22.12 1.00 1.97
C LEU A 305 22.70 0.10 0.87
N VAL A 306 22.09 -1.07 0.65
CA VAL A 306 22.49 -2.00 -0.42
C VAL A 306 22.35 -1.36 -1.80
N MET A 307 21.24 -0.66 -2.04
CA MET A 307 21.01 0.03 -3.32
C MET A 307 22.05 1.13 -3.57
N ASN A 308 22.36 1.93 -2.55
CA ASN A 308 23.40 2.97 -2.63
C ASN A 308 24.79 2.37 -2.90
N PHE A 309 25.07 1.19 -2.36
CA PHE A 309 26.34 0.49 -2.60
C PHE A 309 26.45 -0.03 -4.04
N ILE A 310 25.39 -0.64 -4.58
CA ILE A 310 25.36 -1.17 -5.96
C ILE A 310 25.50 -0.05 -7.00
N THR A 311 24.77 1.05 -6.80
CA THR A 311 24.76 2.20 -7.73
C THR A 311 26.10 2.93 -7.76
N ARG A 312 26.73 3.16 -6.60
CA ARG A 312 28.08 3.76 -6.53
C ARG A 312 29.13 2.97 -7.31
N ARG A 313 29.14 1.64 -7.14
CA ARG A 313 30.11 0.77 -7.81
C ARG A 313 29.95 0.75 -9.34
N SER A 314 28.73 1.00 -9.83
CA SER A 314 28.45 1.04 -11.27
C SER A 314 28.89 2.37 -11.90
N GLY A 315 28.81 3.48 -11.16
CA GLY A 315 29.28 4.79 -11.61
C GLY A 315 30.81 4.92 -11.69
N ASP A 316 31.54 4.22 -10.82
CA ASP A 316 33.02 4.24 -10.84
C ASP A 316 33.61 3.45 -12.04
N GLY A 317 32.82 2.57 -12.68
CA GLY A 317 33.24 1.77 -13.83
C GLY A 317 33.25 2.53 -15.16
N GLU A 318 32.31 3.47 -15.37
CA GLU A 318 32.19 4.23 -16.63
C GLU A 318 33.30 5.29 -16.78
N VAL A 319 33.91 5.75 -15.67
CA VAL A 319 34.99 6.75 -15.72
C VAL A 319 36.32 6.13 -16.19
N VAL A 320 36.48 4.81 -16.08
CA VAL A 320 37.72 4.11 -16.46
C VAL A 320 37.73 3.67 -17.93
N GLU A 321 36.56 3.51 -18.57
CA GLU A 321 36.47 3.19 -20.01
C GLU A 321 36.52 4.43 -20.93
N ALA A 322 36.45 5.63 -20.36
CA ALA A 322 36.52 6.89 -21.10
C ALA A 322 37.91 7.58 -21.07
N ALA A 323 38.94 6.90 -20.56
CA ALA A 323 40.32 7.39 -20.48
C ALA A 323 41.28 6.44 -21.22
#